data_AF-A0A645IMD7-F1
#
_entry.id   AF-A0A645IMD7-F1
#
_cell.length_a   1.000
_cell.length_b   1.000
_cell.length_c   1.000
_cell.angle_alpha   90.00
_cell.angle_beta   90.00
_cell.angle_gamma   90.00
#
_symmetry.space_group_name_H-M   'P 1'
#
loop_
_entity.id
_entity.type
_entity.pdbx_description
1 polymer ?
#
loop_
_entity_poly.entity_id
_entity_poly.type
_entity_poly.pdbx_seq_one_letter_code
_entity_poly.pdbx_strand_id
1 'polypeptide(L)' 'MSENSDAIIVIVSEETGVITVAKNGKLMRGFTEEQLAKELESAFIVEKREEKGDRMPPFFKVKR' A
#
# COMPACT_ATOMS: atom_id res chain seq x y z
N MET A 1 -7.23 -14.26 -12.71
CA MET A 1 -6.26 -13.13 -12.66
C MET A 1 -5.96 -12.80 -11.21
N SER A 2 -6.63 -11.86 -10.53
CA SER A 2 -6.37 -11.55 -9.10
C SER A 2 -6.79 -12.66 -8.09
N GLU A 3 -7.54 -13.67 -8.52
CA GLU A 3 -7.87 -14.85 -7.69
C GLU A 3 -6.69 -15.82 -7.56
N ASN A 4 -5.82 -15.86 -8.56
CA ASN A 4 -4.70 -16.81 -8.66
C ASN A 4 -3.34 -16.10 -8.61
N SER A 5 -3.32 -14.79 -8.36
CA SER A 5 -2.12 -13.98 -8.21
C SER A 5 -2.34 -12.85 -7.22
N ASP A 6 -1.25 -12.22 -6.78
CA ASP A 6 -1.21 -11.03 -5.95
C ASP A 6 -1.42 -9.73 -6.75
N ALA A 7 -1.84 -9.83 -8.01
CA ALA A 7 -2.04 -8.68 -8.86
C ALA A 7 -3.21 -7.81 -8.38
N ILE A 8 -2.98 -6.50 -8.36
CA ILE A 8 -4.01 -5.46 -8.26
C ILE A 8 -4.38 -5.05 -9.69
N ILE A 9 -5.67 -5.10 -10.02
CA ILE A 9 -6.18 -4.78 -11.35
C ILE A 9 -7.13 -3.61 -11.22
N VAL A 10 -6.88 -2.55 -11.98
CA VAL A 10 -7.74 -1.35 -12.05
C VAL A 10 -8.49 -1.37 -13.37
N ILE A 11 -9.81 -1.19 -13.32
CA ILE A 11 -10.71 -1.17 -14.46
C ILE A 11 -11.45 0.17 -14.43
N VAL A 12 -11.48 0.88 -15.56
CA VAL A 12 -12.21 2.12 -15.72
C VAL A 12 -13.28 1.92 -16.77
N SER A 13 -14.53 2.21 -16.44
CA SER A 13 -15.61 2.24 -17.43
C SER A 13 -15.41 3.42 -18.39
N GLU A 14 -15.34 3.15 -19.70
CA GLU A 14 -15.24 4.19 -20.73
C GLU A 14 -16.44 5.15 -20.70
N GLU A 15 -17.63 4.62 -20.50
CA GLU A 15 -18.88 5.39 -20.55
C GLU A 15 -19.12 6.21 -19.28
N THR A 16 -18.84 5.64 -18.11
CA THR A 16 -19.24 6.24 -16.82
C THR A 16 -18.08 6.75 -15.98
N GLY A 17 -16.84 6.41 -16.35
CA GLY A 17 -15.66 6.71 -15.53
C GLY A 17 -15.59 5.94 -14.22
N VAL A 18 -16.56 5.06 -13.91
CA VAL A 18 -16.57 4.29 -12.66
C VAL A 18 -15.31 3.43 -12.55
N ILE A 19 -14.57 3.64 -11.47
CA ILE A 19 -13.37 2.89 -11.15
C ILE A 19 -13.75 1.62 -10.37
N THR A 20 -13.19 0.49 -10.80
CA THR A 20 -13.32 -0.81 -10.15
C THR A 20 -11.94 -1.41 -9.93
N VAL A 21 -11.71 -1.96 -8.74
CA VAL A 21 -10.46 -2.62 -8.37
C VAL A 21 -10.72 -4.10 -8.09
N ALA A 22 -9.94 -4.98 -8.70
CA ALA A 22 -9.88 -6.39 -8.34
C ALA A 22 -8.57 -6.70 -7.59
N LYS A 23 -8.69 -7.22 -6.36
CA LYS A 23 -7.56 -7.56 -5.49
C LYS A 23 -7.93 -8.75 -4.60
N ASN A 24 -7.04 -9.73 -4.45
CA ASN A 24 -7.23 -10.91 -3.58
C ASN A 24 -8.54 -11.65 -3.87
N GLY A 25 -8.87 -11.82 -5.15
CA GLY A 25 -10.13 -12.44 -5.59
C GLY A 25 -11.40 -11.64 -5.27
N LYS A 26 -11.31 -10.39 -4.83
CA LYS A 26 -12.45 -9.51 -4.57
C LYS A 26 -12.54 -8.41 -5.61
N LEU A 27 -13.76 -8.18 -6.11
CA LEU A 27 -14.09 -7.08 -7.02
C LEU A 27 -14.79 -5.98 -6.24
N MET A 28 -14.17 -4.81 -6.16
CA MET A 28 -14.65 -3.65 -5.42
C MET A 28 -14.90 -2.50 -6.40
N ARG A 29 -16.14 -1.99 -6.45
CA ARG A 29 -16.60 -1.01 -7.44
C ARG A 29 -16.83 0.36 -6.81
N GLY A 30 -16.81 1.41 -7.63
CA GLY A 30 -17.19 2.76 -7.22
C GLY A 30 -16.10 3.46 -6.42
N PHE A 31 -14.83 3.19 -6.73
CA PHE A 31 -13.73 3.93 -6.13
C PHE A 31 -13.79 5.40 -6.54
N THR A 32 -13.57 6.30 -5.59
CA THR A 32 -13.14 7.66 -5.90
C THR A 32 -11.65 7.69 -6.24
N GLU A 33 -11.18 8.78 -6.85
CA GLU A 33 -9.77 8.96 -7.17
C GLU A 33 -8.90 8.91 -5.90
N GLU A 34 -9.34 9.53 -4.81
CA GLU A 34 -8.61 9.54 -3.52
C GLU A 34 -8.56 8.15 -2.89
N GLN A 35 -9.65 7.38 -2.99
CA GLN A 35 -9.67 6.00 -2.52
C GLN A 35 -8.70 5.12 -3.33
N LEU A 36 -8.65 5.31 -4.65
CA LEU A 36 -7.75 4.56 -5.51
C LEU A 36 -6.29 4.91 -5.20
N ALA A 37 -5.97 6.21 -5.09
CA ALA A 37 -4.64 6.68 -4.76
C ALA A 37 -4.16 6.06 -3.44
N LYS A 38 -4.98 6.15 -2.39
CA LYS A 38 -4.66 5.59 -1.07
C LYS A 38 -4.46 4.07 -1.11
N GLU A 39 -5.31 3.35 -1.84
CA GLU A 39 -5.18 1.89 -1.99
C GLU A 39 -3.86 1.53 -2.68
N LEU A 40 -3.49 2.22 -3.75
CA LEU A 40 -2.25 1.97 -4.49
C LEU A 40 -1.00 2.40 -3.72
N GLU A 41 -1.02 3.55 -3.05
CA GLU A 41 0.06 3.99 -2.17
C GLU A 41 0.32 2.97 -1.08
N SER A 42 -0.74 2.50 -0.40
CA SER A 42 -0.61 1.49 0.65
C SER A 42 -0.09 0.14 0.15
N ALA A 43 -0.37 -0.20 -1.11
CA ALA A 43 0.01 -1.48 -1.70
C ALA A 43 1.45 -1.51 -2.23
N PHE A 44 1.96 -0.39 -2.73
CA PHE A 44 3.24 -0.35 -3.44
C PHE A 44 4.31 0.54 -2.79
N ILE A 45 3.91 1.53 -1.99
CA ILE A 45 4.85 2.43 -1.31
C ILE A 45 5.06 1.94 0.11
N VAL A 46 6.17 1.24 0.32
CA VAL A 46 6.71 1.06 1.67
C VAL A 46 7.36 2.37 2.04
N GLU A 47 6.70 3.19 2.87
CA GLU A 47 7.40 4.31 3.50
C GLU A 47 8.62 3.74 4.20
N LYS A 48 9.81 4.16 3.72
CA LYS A 48 11.08 3.82 4.34
C LYS A 48 10.99 4.39 5.74
N ARG A 49 10.59 3.55 6.71
CA ARG A 49 10.67 3.89 8.13
C ARG A 49 12.10 4.32 8.31
N GLU A 50 12.33 5.61 8.53
CA GLU A 50 13.62 6.06 8.99
C GLU A 50 13.87 5.24 10.24
N GLU A 51 14.83 4.32 10.14
CA GLU A 51 15.36 3.63 11.30
C GLU A 51 15.86 4.76 12.20
N LYS A 52 15.02 5.17 13.15
CA LYS A 52 15.47 5.92 14.31
C LYS A 52 16.38 4.93 15.01
N GLY A 53 17.64 4.90 14.55
CA GLY A 53 18.66 4.03 15.09
C GLY A 53 18.59 4.22 16.59
N ASP A 54 18.37 3.12 17.30
CA ASP A 54 18.38 3.09 18.75
C ASP A 54 19.71 3.70 19.17
N ARG A 55 19.68 5.00 19.49
CA ARG A 55 20.81 5.69 20.11
C ARG A 55 20.85 5.12 21.51
N MET A 56 21.57 4.01 21.67
CA MET A 56 21.83 3.44 22.99
C MET A 56 22.29 4.59 23.89
N PRO A 57 21.65 4.79 25.05
CA PRO A 57 21.99 5.90 25.92
C PRO A 57 23.45 5.75 26.39
N PRO A 58 24.17 6.86 26.60
CA PRO A 58 25.62 6.90 26.81
C PRO A 58 26.12 6.15 28.06
N PHE A 59 25.19 5.67 28.90
CA PHE A 59 25.47 4.93 30.13
C PHE A 59 26.03 3.51 29.91
N PHE A 60 25.93 2.94 28.70
CA PHE A 60 26.49 1.61 28.40
C PHE A 60 27.97 1.62 27.99
N LYS A 61 28.62 2.78 27.91
CA LYS A 61 30.03 2.87 27.49
C LYS A 61 31.04 2.83 28.66
N VAL A 62 30.74 2.08 29.72
CA VAL A 62 31.74 1.78 30.77
C VAL A 62 31.61 0.35 31.26
N LYS A 63 32.49 -0.54 30.78
CA LYS A 63 33.17 -1.49 31.69
C LYS A 63 34.42 -2.15 31.08
N ARG A 64 35.53 -1.84 31.77
CA ARG A 64 36.91 -2.38 31.73
C ARG A 64 37.80 -1.95 30.59
#